data_AF-A0A429GTL2-F1
#
_entry.id   AF-A0A429GTL2-F1
#
_cell.length_a   1.000
_cell.length_b   1.000
_cell.length_c   1.000
_cell.angle_alpha   90.00
_cell.angle_beta   90.00
_cell.angle_gamma   90.00
#
_symmetry.space_group_name_H-M   'P 1'
#
loop_
_entity.id
_entity.type
_entity.pdbx_description
1 polymer ?
#
loop_
_entity_poly.entity_id
_entity_poly.type
_entity_poly.pdbx_seq_one_letter_code
_entity_poly.pdbx_strand_id
1 'polypeptide(L)'
;MQSLGITKIGFVKMEKKSLDALEGYIKIYENYLKEVREETYKKFPEETAIIIEIINNWIDIIPRKEEDYEDYIHSFQGVLLFYLWKISNWIGYEILNGKYFEALRNCRFLFEASILSIIMEDAIESKVYEKWKSLSHFGLKCEILRLWEELRDKHIYKEEDKTDVIRKLVEEYLERSNLPEEEKKEYIEVYCSILSDERLGYNIPKMIEESKEFLPIEDKEKSLKDTWRALNKYAHFTYTFCDKVLERPDLVFIESMDEKLFKECFDIYFNTIDLFYCILCWRFQRVKEKMKEVIDRWNKNFSLRLELTEKMINSKEERQKISKKPGK
;
A
#
# COMPACT_ATOMS: atom_id res chain seq x y z
N MET A 1 -40.02 -24.09 1.88
CA MET A 1 -38.73 -24.67 1.46
C MET A 1 -38.76 -24.90 -0.04
N GLN A 2 -38.27 -23.94 -0.82
CA GLN A 2 -38.00 -24.12 -2.25
C GLN A 2 -36.49 -24.32 -2.40
N SER A 3 -36.07 -25.46 -2.93
CA SER A 3 -34.66 -25.75 -3.20
C SER A 3 -34.18 -24.91 -4.38
N LEU A 4 -33.23 -24.02 -4.14
CA LEU A 4 -32.48 -23.36 -5.20
C LEU A 4 -31.67 -24.41 -5.96
N GLY A 5 -31.99 -24.57 -7.24
CA GLY A 5 -31.24 -25.40 -8.16
C GLY A 5 -29.82 -24.86 -8.31
N ILE A 6 -28.84 -25.66 -7.91
CA ILE A 6 -27.42 -25.41 -8.15
C ILE A 6 -27.21 -25.59 -9.66
N THR A 7 -27.06 -24.48 -10.38
CA THR A 7 -26.61 -24.49 -11.77
C THR A 7 -25.18 -25.04 -11.79
N LYS A 8 -25.00 -26.25 -12.34
CA LYS A 8 -23.69 -26.81 -12.65
C LYS A 8 -22.96 -25.83 -13.57
N ILE A 9 -21.92 -25.17 -13.08
CA ILE A 9 -20.95 -24.45 -13.91
C ILE A 9 -20.24 -25.53 -14.74
N GLY A 10 -20.65 -25.68 -15.99
CA GLY A 10 -19.99 -26.57 -16.93
C GLY A 10 -18.57 -26.08 -17.18
N PHE A 11 -17.57 -26.88 -16.81
CA PHE A 11 -16.20 -26.65 -17.26
C PHE A 11 -16.19 -26.74 -18.79
N VAL A 12 -15.98 -25.60 -19.44
CA VAL A 12 -15.76 -25.54 -20.89
C VAL A 12 -14.45 -26.28 -21.18
N LYS A 13 -14.55 -27.43 -21.85
CA LYS A 13 -13.39 -28.21 -22.26
C LYS A 13 -12.70 -27.44 -23.39
N MET A 14 -11.61 -26.73 -23.08
CA MET A 14 -10.78 -26.07 -24.08
C MET A 14 -10.23 -27.10 -25.07
N GLU A 15 -10.39 -26.84 -26.36
CA GLU A 15 -9.87 -27.70 -27.42
C GLU A 15 -8.34 -27.72 -27.40
N LYS A 16 -7.72 -28.88 -27.67
CA LYS A 16 -6.25 -29.04 -27.63
C LYS A 16 -5.51 -27.99 -28.48
N LYS A 17 -6.08 -27.60 -29.63
CA LYS A 17 -5.54 -26.58 -30.52
C LYS A 17 -5.49 -25.17 -29.89
N SER A 18 -6.43 -24.83 -29.00
CA SER A 18 -6.41 -23.53 -28.32
C SER A 18 -5.40 -23.49 -27.18
N LEU A 19 -5.18 -24.63 -26.51
CA LEU A 19 -4.09 -24.79 -25.53
C LEU A 19 -2.72 -24.62 -26.21
N ASP A 20 -2.48 -25.33 -27.32
CA ASP A 20 -1.20 -25.24 -28.06
C ASP A 20 -0.93 -23.80 -28.55
N ALA A 21 -1.97 -23.07 -28.97
CA ALA A 21 -1.85 -21.68 -29.40
C ALA A 21 -1.51 -20.73 -28.23
N LEU A 22 -2.15 -20.92 -27.07
CA LEU A 22 -1.87 -20.13 -25.86
C LEU A 22 -0.44 -20.38 -25.38
N GLU A 23 0.01 -21.63 -25.30
CA GLU A 23 1.38 -21.97 -24.93
C GLU A 23 2.40 -21.37 -25.90
N GLY A 24 2.11 -21.40 -27.21
CA GLY A 24 2.91 -20.74 -28.23
C GLY A 24 3.02 -19.23 -28.00
N TYR A 25 1.91 -18.56 -27.70
CA TYR A 25 1.89 -17.13 -27.36
C TYR A 25 2.72 -16.83 -26.11
N ILE A 26 2.50 -17.57 -25.01
CA ILE A 26 3.22 -17.38 -23.74
C ILE A 26 4.73 -17.48 -23.97
N LYS A 27 5.18 -18.50 -24.70
CA LYS A 27 6.62 -18.71 -24.96
C LYS A 27 7.24 -17.58 -25.78
N ILE A 28 6.54 -17.10 -26.81
CA ILE A 28 7.03 -15.97 -27.63
C ILE A 28 7.12 -14.72 -26.76
N TYR A 29 6.09 -14.46 -25.96
CA TYR A 29 6.02 -13.31 -25.09
C TYR A 29 7.09 -13.35 -23.99
N GLU A 30 7.35 -14.50 -23.36
CA GLU A 30 8.42 -14.68 -22.39
C GLU A 30 9.81 -14.40 -22.98
N ASN A 31 10.08 -14.86 -24.20
CA ASN A 31 11.33 -14.56 -24.90
C ASN A 31 11.48 -13.06 -25.14
N TYR A 32 10.41 -12.40 -25.56
CA TYR A 32 10.41 -10.96 -25.80
C TYR A 32 10.67 -10.16 -24.50
N LEU A 33 9.98 -10.52 -23.41
CA LEU A 33 10.23 -9.92 -22.09
C LEU A 33 11.67 -10.16 -21.61
N LYS A 34 12.23 -11.34 -21.89
CA LYS A 34 13.63 -11.64 -21.57
C LYS A 34 14.59 -10.72 -22.32
N GLU A 35 14.37 -10.46 -23.60
CA GLU A 35 15.21 -9.54 -24.40
C GLU A 35 15.20 -8.12 -23.81
N VAL A 36 14.01 -7.58 -23.51
CA VAL A 36 13.85 -6.26 -22.87
C VAL A 36 14.60 -6.19 -21.54
N ARG A 37 14.50 -7.25 -20.75
CA ARG A 37 15.15 -7.35 -19.44
C ARG A 37 16.67 -7.39 -19.58
N GLU A 38 17.20 -8.19 -20.51
CA GLU A 38 18.63 -8.25 -20.79
C GLU A 38 19.18 -6.91 -21.28
N GLU A 39 18.41 -6.18 -22.09
CA GLU A 39 18.74 -4.81 -22.50
C GLU A 39 18.78 -3.86 -21.29
N THR A 40 17.75 -3.91 -20.43
CA THR A 40 17.65 -3.11 -19.20
C THR A 40 18.86 -3.36 -18.28
N TYR A 41 19.23 -4.63 -18.08
CA TYR A 41 20.37 -5.01 -17.24
C TYR A 41 21.70 -4.46 -17.75
N LYS A 42 21.87 -4.42 -19.08
CA LYS A 42 23.09 -3.89 -19.71
C LYS A 42 23.17 -2.36 -19.61
N LYS A 43 22.03 -1.67 -19.72
CA LYS A 43 21.97 -0.20 -19.70
C LYS A 43 21.97 0.40 -18.29
N PHE A 44 21.30 -0.26 -17.33
CA PHE A 44 21.09 0.23 -15.97
C PHE A 44 21.47 -0.84 -14.92
N PRO A 45 22.75 -1.23 -14.84
CA PRO A 45 23.18 -2.32 -13.98
C PRO A 45 23.00 -2.03 -12.49
N GLU A 46 23.19 -0.78 -12.05
CA GLU A 46 23.04 -0.40 -10.63
C GLU A 46 21.56 -0.38 -10.22
N GLU A 47 20.70 0.31 -10.97
CA GLU A 47 19.27 0.38 -10.71
C GLU A 47 18.61 -1.00 -10.78
N THR A 48 19.05 -1.83 -11.72
CA THR A 48 18.62 -3.24 -11.81
C THR A 48 18.99 -4.00 -10.53
N ALA A 49 20.24 -3.88 -10.07
CA ALA A 49 20.70 -4.58 -8.87
C ALA A 49 19.93 -4.12 -7.64
N ILE A 50 19.62 -2.83 -7.54
CA ILE A 50 18.76 -2.25 -6.49
C ILE A 50 17.35 -2.86 -6.54
N ILE A 51 16.71 -2.93 -7.70
CA ILE A 51 15.37 -3.54 -7.84
C ILE A 51 15.41 -5.01 -7.42
N ILE A 52 16.42 -5.76 -7.85
CA ILE A 52 16.59 -7.18 -7.48
C ILE A 52 16.78 -7.31 -5.97
N GLU A 53 17.57 -6.43 -5.34
CA GLU A 53 17.78 -6.46 -3.90
C GLU A 53 16.48 -6.19 -3.13
N ILE A 54 15.66 -5.22 -3.57
CA ILE A 54 14.33 -4.98 -2.99
C ILE A 54 13.46 -6.24 -3.10
N ILE A 55 13.49 -6.92 -4.24
CA ILE A 55 12.78 -8.19 -4.47
C ILE A 55 13.33 -9.33 -3.58
N ASN A 56 14.57 -9.26 -3.11
CA ASN A 56 15.16 -10.30 -2.25
C ASN A 56 14.99 -10.02 -0.76
N ASN A 57 15.01 -8.74 -0.34
CA ASN A 57 15.04 -8.34 1.06
C ASN A 57 13.80 -8.73 1.88
N TRP A 58 12.64 -8.95 1.24
CA TRP A 58 11.40 -9.28 1.97
C TRP A 58 11.49 -10.59 2.76
N ILE A 59 12.31 -11.54 2.29
CA ILE A 59 12.55 -12.84 2.94
C ILE A 59 13.01 -12.66 4.38
N ASP A 60 13.78 -11.61 4.63
CA ASP A 60 14.34 -11.30 5.94
C ASP A 60 13.35 -10.50 6.80
N ILE A 61 12.53 -9.65 6.19
CA ILE A 61 11.58 -8.75 6.87
C ILE A 61 10.32 -9.50 7.33
N ILE A 62 9.71 -10.33 6.48
CA ILE A 62 8.37 -10.90 6.73
C ILE A 62 8.41 -11.98 7.83
N PRO A 63 7.49 -11.93 8.81
CA PRO A 63 7.22 -13.02 9.76
C PRO A 63 6.91 -14.34 9.04
N ARG A 64 7.55 -15.44 9.44
CA ARG A 64 7.34 -16.77 8.81
C ARG A 64 6.59 -17.76 9.67
N LYS A 65 6.57 -17.55 10.99
CA LYS A 65 5.85 -18.42 11.92
C LYS A 65 4.51 -17.81 12.25
N GLU A 66 3.56 -18.66 12.60
CA GLU A 66 2.20 -18.25 12.97
C GLU A 66 2.18 -17.31 14.17
N GLU A 67 2.92 -17.67 15.21
CA GLU A 67 3.17 -16.86 16.40
C GLU A 67 3.80 -15.49 16.08
N ASP A 68 4.47 -15.36 14.93
CA ASP A 68 5.14 -14.11 14.54
C ASP A 68 4.20 -13.13 13.81
N TYR A 69 3.03 -13.55 13.32
CA TYR A 69 2.11 -12.68 12.58
C TYR A 69 0.91 -12.17 13.39
N GLU A 70 0.63 -12.70 14.58
CA GLU A 70 -0.51 -12.28 15.41
C GLU A 70 -0.50 -10.75 15.67
N ASP A 71 0.67 -10.19 15.92
CA ASP A 71 0.83 -8.73 16.15
C ASP A 71 0.58 -7.90 14.88
N TYR A 72 0.68 -8.50 13.69
CA TYR A 72 0.59 -7.81 12.41
C TYR A 72 -0.84 -7.78 11.88
N ILE A 73 -1.56 -8.90 12.01
CA ILE A 73 -2.91 -9.09 11.42
C ILE A 73 -3.96 -8.14 12.00
N HIS A 74 -3.69 -7.53 13.16
CA HIS A 74 -4.57 -6.56 13.79
C HIS A 74 -4.37 -5.12 13.32
N SER A 75 -3.42 -4.83 12.42
CA SER A 75 -3.15 -3.47 11.92
C SER A 75 -3.28 -3.36 10.39
N PHE A 76 -3.63 -2.17 9.90
CA PHE A 76 -3.63 -1.93 8.45
C PHE A 76 -2.25 -2.12 7.85
N GLN A 77 -1.20 -1.63 8.50
CA GLN A 77 0.19 -1.76 8.03
C GLN A 77 0.63 -3.22 7.94
N GLY A 78 0.17 -4.09 8.86
CA GLY A 78 0.50 -5.51 8.83
C GLY A 78 -0.25 -6.26 7.73
N VAL A 79 -1.53 -5.98 7.54
CA VAL A 79 -2.29 -6.54 6.40
C VAL A 79 -1.73 -6.05 5.07
N LEU A 80 -1.41 -4.75 4.98
CA LEU A 80 -0.70 -4.18 3.85
C LEU A 80 0.68 -4.80 3.68
N LEU A 81 1.44 -5.10 4.75
CA LEU A 81 2.70 -5.83 4.63
C LEU A 81 2.50 -7.13 3.87
N PHE A 82 1.55 -7.98 4.29
CA PHE A 82 1.29 -9.28 3.68
C PHE A 82 0.68 -9.22 2.28
N TYR A 83 -0.06 -8.16 1.96
CA TYR A 83 -0.64 -7.97 0.64
C TYR A 83 0.33 -7.30 -0.33
N LEU A 84 0.93 -6.20 0.09
CA LEU A 84 1.74 -5.31 -0.73
C LEU A 84 3.12 -5.86 -1.06
N TRP A 85 3.70 -6.79 -0.29
CA TRP A 85 5.03 -7.33 -0.64
C TRP A 85 5.01 -8.09 -1.99
N LYS A 86 3.91 -8.79 -2.30
CA LYS A 86 3.76 -9.46 -3.60
C LYS A 86 3.68 -8.42 -4.71
N ILE A 87 2.96 -7.34 -4.44
CA ILE A 87 2.78 -6.22 -5.37
C ILE A 87 4.09 -5.47 -5.56
N SER A 88 4.88 -5.22 -4.51
CA SER A 88 6.18 -4.55 -4.63
C SER A 88 7.14 -5.36 -5.49
N ASN A 89 7.18 -6.68 -5.31
CA ASN A 89 8.02 -7.56 -6.13
C ASN A 89 7.55 -7.58 -7.59
N TRP A 90 6.23 -7.57 -7.78
CA TRP A 90 5.62 -7.52 -9.11
C TRP A 90 5.90 -6.19 -9.83
N ILE A 91 5.86 -5.05 -9.12
CA ILE A 91 6.24 -3.74 -9.67
C ILE A 91 7.70 -3.76 -10.13
N GLY A 92 8.61 -4.26 -9.30
CA GLY A 92 10.01 -4.40 -9.68
C GLY A 92 10.18 -5.26 -10.95
N TYR A 93 9.44 -6.38 -11.01
CA TYR A 93 9.39 -7.20 -12.22
C TYR A 93 8.84 -6.43 -13.44
N GLU A 94 7.74 -5.69 -13.29
CA GLU A 94 7.15 -4.88 -14.37
C GLU A 94 8.14 -3.85 -14.92
N ILE A 95 8.85 -3.12 -14.04
CA ILE A 95 9.86 -2.13 -14.43
C ILE A 95 10.98 -2.79 -15.25
N LEU A 96 11.51 -3.92 -14.78
CA LEU A 96 12.59 -4.64 -15.46
C LEU A 96 12.17 -5.22 -16.83
N ASN A 97 10.87 -5.34 -17.09
CA ASN A 97 10.32 -5.91 -18.32
C ASN A 97 9.67 -4.88 -19.24
N GLY A 98 9.88 -3.58 -19.01
CA GLY A 98 9.32 -2.53 -19.86
C GLY A 98 7.83 -2.25 -19.67
N LYS A 99 7.21 -2.80 -18.61
CA LYS A 99 5.79 -2.61 -18.25
C LYS A 99 5.59 -1.37 -17.39
N TYR A 100 6.04 -0.23 -17.90
CA TYR A 100 6.18 0.99 -17.10
C TYR A 100 4.84 1.56 -16.61
N PHE A 101 3.80 1.52 -17.45
CA PHE A 101 2.48 2.06 -17.07
C PHE A 101 1.80 1.21 -16.01
N GLU A 102 1.91 -0.12 -16.12
CA GLU A 102 1.44 -1.06 -15.10
C GLU A 102 2.19 -0.85 -13.78
N ALA A 103 3.53 -0.75 -13.85
CA ALA A 103 4.38 -0.48 -12.71
C ALA A 103 3.96 0.81 -11.99
N LEU A 104 3.74 1.90 -12.72
CA LEU A 104 3.31 3.18 -12.14
C LEU A 104 1.93 3.10 -11.48
N ARG A 105 0.97 2.43 -12.11
CA ARG A 105 -0.37 2.23 -11.53
C ARG A 105 -0.30 1.42 -10.24
N ASN A 106 0.45 0.32 -10.25
CA ASN A 106 0.61 -0.55 -9.08
C ASN A 106 1.40 0.16 -7.97
N CYS A 107 2.42 0.95 -8.33
CA CYS A 107 3.20 1.76 -7.40
C CYS A 107 2.37 2.87 -6.75
N ARG A 108 1.42 3.48 -7.49
CA ARG A 108 0.46 4.44 -6.92
C ARG A 108 -0.36 3.82 -5.80
N PHE A 109 -0.88 2.61 -6.03
CA PHE A 109 -1.63 1.89 -5.01
C PHE A 109 -0.79 1.64 -3.75
N LEU A 110 0.44 1.14 -3.91
CA LEU A 110 1.38 0.95 -2.80
C LEU A 110 1.64 2.26 -2.03
N PHE A 111 1.89 3.36 -2.74
CA PHE A 111 2.18 4.66 -2.14
C PHE A 111 0.98 5.23 -1.36
N GLU A 112 -0.20 5.27 -1.98
CA GLU A 112 -1.41 5.84 -1.36
C GLU A 112 -1.90 4.98 -0.19
N ALA A 113 -1.87 3.65 -0.33
CA ALA A 113 -2.22 2.74 0.76
C ALA A 113 -1.28 2.88 1.96
N SER A 114 0.03 3.07 1.70
CA SER A 114 1.04 3.31 2.73
C SER A 114 0.70 4.54 3.58
N ILE A 115 0.45 5.69 2.95
CA ILE A 115 0.09 6.94 3.63
C ILE A 115 -1.26 6.82 4.36
N LEU A 116 -2.29 6.32 3.66
CA LEU A 116 -3.63 6.20 4.23
C LEU A 116 -3.65 5.31 5.47
N SER A 117 -2.84 4.24 5.47
CA SER A 117 -2.78 3.30 6.60
C SER A 117 -2.38 3.98 7.90
N ILE A 118 -1.45 4.95 7.88
CA ILE A 118 -1.03 5.66 9.09
C ILE A 118 -2.18 6.48 9.65
N ILE A 119 -2.79 7.29 8.80
CA ILE A 119 -3.86 8.21 9.22
C ILE A 119 -5.05 7.43 9.76
N MET A 120 -5.46 6.37 9.06
CA MET A 120 -6.59 5.54 9.47
C MET A 120 -6.27 4.74 10.74
N GLU A 121 -5.07 4.15 10.85
CA GLU A 121 -4.66 3.41 12.05
C GLU A 121 -4.64 4.32 13.28
N ASP A 122 -4.09 5.53 13.17
CA ASP A 122 -4.06 6.48 14.28
C ASP A 122 -5.46 7.01 14.65
N ALA A 123 -6.28 7.37 13.66
CA ALA A 123 -7.66 7.84 13.91
C ALA A 123 -8.49 6.78 14.67
N ILE A 124 -8.30 5.50 14.37
CA ILE A 124 -8.98 4.40 15.06
C ILE A 124 -8.35 4.14 16.43
N GLU A 125 -7.05 3.85 16.48
CA GLU A 125 -6.39 3.38 17.71
C GLU A 125 -6.39 4.45 18.79
N SER A 126 -6.30 5.73 18.44
CA SER A 126 -6.38 6.81 19.43
C SER A 126 -7.72 6.80 20.18
N LYS A 127 -8.84 6.60 19.47
CA LYS A 127 -10.20 6.60 20.05
C LYS A 127 -10.55 5.29 20.74
N VAL A 128 -10.17 4.16 20.14
CA VAL A 128 -10.37 2.84 20.74
C VAL A 128 -9.57 2.72 22.05
N TYR A 129 -8.30 3.13 22.04
CA TYR A 129 -7.49 3.08 23.27
C TYR A 129 -7.98 4.08 24.32
N GLU A 130 -8.45 5.26 23.93
CA GLU A 130 -9.06 6.23 24.84
C GLU A 130 -10.26 5.62 25.58
N LYS A 131 -11.18 4.98 24.85
CA LYS A 131 -12.42 4.41 25.39
C LYS A 131 -12.23 3.07 26.10
N TRP A 132 -11.58 2.11 25.45
CA TRP A 132 -11.55 0.70 25.88
C TRP A 132 -10.21 0.23 26.45
N LYS A 133 -9.16 1.08 26.42
CA LYS A 133 -7.81 0.77 26.95
C LYS A 133 -7.18 -0.48 26.34
N SER A 134 -7.61 -0.83 25.13
CA SER A 134 -7.10 -1.96 24.34
C SER A 134 -6.84 -1.50 22.90
N LEU A 135 -6.03 -2.29 22.17
CA LEU A 135 -5.90 -2.13 20.73
C LEU A 135 -7.12 -2.71 20.03
N SER A 136 -7.51 -2.09 18.92
CA SER A 136 -8.67 -2.56 18.17
C SER A 136 -8.38 -3.84 17.37
N HIS A 137 -9.38 -4.72 17.30
CA HIS A 137 -9.31 -5.87 16.40
C HIS A 137 -9.49 -5.43 14.94
N PHE A 138 -8.91 -6.20 14.01
CA PHE A 138 -9.01 -5.91 12.58
C PHE A 138 -10.45 -5.86 12.06
N GLY A 139 -11.37 -6.63 12.66
CA GLY A 139 -12.80 -6.59 12.33
C GLY A 139 -13.37 -5.18 12.46
N LEU A 140 -13.14 -4.51 13.59
CA LEU A 140 -13.58 -3.13 13.81
C LEU A 140 -13.00 -2.17 12.78
N LYS A 141 -11.71 -2.34 12.44
CA LYS A 141 -11.05 -1.54 11.42
C LYS A 141 -11.71 -1.66 10.05
N CYS A 142 -12.11 -2.87 9.67
CA CYS A 142 -12.87 -3.12 8.44
C CYS A 142 -14.24 -2.45 8.47
N GLU A 143 -14.93 -2.44 9.62
CA GLU A 143 -16.23 -1.78 9.76
C GLU A 143 -16.10 -0.26 9.62
N ILE A 144 -15.11 0.35 10.29
CA ILE A 144 -14.81 1.78 10.15
C ILE A 144 -14.43 2.10 8.71
N LEU A 145 -13.56 1.31 8.08
CA LEU A 145 -13.14 1.53 6.70
C LEU A 145 -14.33 1.51 5.74
N ARG A 146 -15.25 0.56 5.91
CA ARG A 146 -16.49 0.48 5.11
C ARG A 146 -17.36 1.73 5.26
N LEU A 147 -17.57 2.19 6.49
CA LEU A 147 -18.36 3.40 6.76
C LEU A 147 -17.67 4.65 6.20
N TRP A 148 -16.35 4.73 6.33
CA TRP A 148 -15.54 5.80 5.76
C TRP A 148 -15.66 5.86 4.23
N GLU A 149 -15.62 4.72 3.53
CA GLU A 149 -15.82 4.65 2.08
C GLU A 149 -17.21 5.18 1.69
N GLU A 150 -18.26 4.78 2.40
CA GLU A 150 -19.62 5.25 2.13
C GLU A 150 -19.76 6.77 2.33
N LEU A 151 -19.13 7.34 3.37
CA LEU A 151 -19.11 8.79 3.61
C LEU A 151 -18.29 9.54 2.56
N ARG A 152 -17.15 8.99 2.15
CA ARG A 152 -16.27 9.56 1.11
C ARG A 152 -16.97 9.62 -0.23
N ASP A 153 -17.66 8.55 -0.62
CA ASP A 153 -18.36 8.45 -1.89
C ASP A 153 -19.58 9.39 -1.95
N LYS A 154 -20.18 9.69 -0.79
CA LYS A 154 -21.20 10.74 -0.61
C LYS A 154 -20.61 12.16 -0.46
N HIS A 155 -19.29 12.31 -0.54
CA HIS A 155 -18.56 13.57 -0.39
C HIS A 155 -18.74 14.31 0.95
N ILE A 156 -19.12 13.58 2.02
CA ILE A 156 -19.45 14.15 3.34
C ILE A 156 -18.27 14.91 3.97
N TYR A 157 -17.03 14.47 3.74
CA TYR A 157 -15.85 15.13 4.30
C TYR A 157 -15.56 16.53 3.72
N LYS A 158 -16.31 16.98 2.70
CA LYS A 158 -16.25 18.35 2.17
C LYS A 158 -17.27 19.29 2.83
N GLU A 159 -18.16 18.76 3.68
CA GLU A 159 -19.21 19.52 4.34
C GLU A 159 -18.72 20.03 5.71
N GLU A 160 -19.13 21.24 6.10
CA GLU A 160 -18.79 21.82 7.40
C GLU A 160 -19.50 21.09 8.56
N ASP A 161 -20.77 20.72 8.37
CA ASP A 161 -21.59 20.02 9.38
C ASP A 161 -21.90 18.58 8.98
N LYS A 162 -20.91 17.71 9.16
CA LYS A 162 -20.96 16.27 8.82
C LYS A 162 -21.45 15.37 9.95
N THR A 163 -21.55 15.89 11.17
CA THR A 163 -21.70 15.08 12.39
C THR A 163 -23.01 14.30 12.41
N ASP A 164 -24.11 14.95 12.04
CA ASP A 164 -25.44 14.33 12.03
C ASP A 164 -25.55 13.24 10.96
N VAL A 165 -24.94 13.45 9.79
CA VAL A 165 -24.90 12.46 8.71
C VAL A 165 -24.10 11.23 9.12
N ILE A 166 -22.92 11.46 9.72
CA ILE A 166 -22.07 10.38 10.26
C ILE A 166 -22.84 9.58 11.31
N ARG A 167 -23.45 10.27 12.28
CA ARG A 167 -24.19 9.63 13.36
C ARG A 167 -25.32 8.77 12.83
N LYS A 168 -26.15 9.32 11.94
CA LYS A 168 -27.25 8.60 11.32
C LYS A 168 -26.77 7.34 10.59
N LEU A 169 -25.68 7.44 9.83
CA LEU A 169 -25.11 6.29 9.11
C LEU A 169 -24.62 5.20 10.09
N VAL A 170 -23.94 5.59 11.16
CA VAL A 170 -23.43 4.67 12.19
C VAL A 170 -24.58 3.99 12.93
N GLU A 171 -25.61 4.73 13.31
CA GLU A 171 -26.83 4.20 13.94
C GLU A 171 -27.53 3.19 13.02
N GLU A 172 -27.74 3.52 11.74
CA GLU A 172 -28.33 2.61 10.75
C GLU A 172 -27.51 1.34 10.53
N TYR A 173 -26.17 1.44 10.63
CA TYR A 173 -25.27 0.30 10.53
C TYR A 173 -25.39 -0.62 11.75
N LEU A 174 -25.30 -0.06 12.96
CA LEU A 174 -25.32 -0.82 14.21
C LEU A 174 -26.70 -1.36 14.56
N GLU A 175 -27.77 -0.79 14.04
CA GLU A 175 -29.13 -1.31 14.23
C GLU A 175 -29.32 -2.70 13.60
N ARG A 176 -28.50 -3.03 12.59
CA ARG A 176 -28.48 -4.37 11.95
C ARG A 176 -27.63 -5.39 12.71
N SER A 177 -26.94 -4.97 13.76
CA SER A 177 -26.11 -5.85 14.58
C SER A 177 -26.93 -6.55 15.67
N ASN A 178 -26.41 -7.67 16.18
CA ASN A 178 -27.01 -8.39 17.31
C ASN A 178 -26.52 -7.87 18.68
N LEU A 179 -25.90 -6.68 18.71
CA LEU A 179 -25.36 -6.11 19.95
C LEU A 179 -26.49 -5.66 20.89
N PRO A 180 -26.31 -5.82 22.22
CA PRO A 180 -27.19 -5.20 23.21
C PRO A 180 -27.26 -3.68 23.04
N GLU A 181 -28.39 -3.06 23.37
CA GLU A 181 -28.61 -1.61 23.23
C GLU A 181 -27.59 -0.76 24.01
N GLU A 182 -27.08 -1.24 25.13
CA GLU A 182 -26.04 -0.55 25.89
C GLU A 182 -24.70 -0.55 25.14
N GLU A 183 -24.30 -1.70 24.58
CA GLU A 183 -23.09 -1.82 23.77
C GLU A 183 -23.20 -1.01 22.47
N LYS A 184 -24.37 -1.03 21.82
CA LYS A 184 -24.61 -0.20 20.62
C LYS A 184 -24.32 1.28 20.87
N LYS A 185 -24.77 1.83 22.00
CA LYS A 185 -24.52 3.24 22.35
C LYS A 185 -23.04 3.56 22.47
N GLU A 186 -22.26 2.67 23.08
CA GLU A 186 -20.80 2.85 23.17
C GLU A 186 -20.14 2.79 21.81
N TYR A 187 -20.52 1.82 20.97
CA TYR A 187 -19.99 1.69 19.61
C TYR A 187 -20.36 2.90 18.74
N ILE A 188 -21.60 3.40 18.84
CA ILE A 188 -22.02 4.63 18.14
C ILE A 188 -21.10 5.79 18.52
N GLU A 189 -20.82 5.99 19.81
CA GLU A 189 -19.93 7.06 20.28
C GLU A 189 -18.52 6.93 19.69
N VAL A 190 -17.91 5.74 19.79
CA VAL A 190 -16.56 5.49 19.27
C VAL A 190 -16.51 5.66 17.76
N TYR A 191 -17.45 5.07 17.03
CA TYR A 191 -17.47 5.09 15.56
C TYR A 191 -17.69 6.50 15.04
N CYS A 192 -18.62 7.25 15.65
CA CYS A 192 -18.81 8.66 15.31
C CYS A 192 -17.53 9.46 15.57
N SER A 193 -16.89 9.27 16.72
CA SER A 193 -15.65 10.00 17.06
C SER A 193 -14.51 9.70 16.10
N ILE A 194 -14.37 8.45 15.63
CA ILE A 194 -13.35 8.07 14.65
C ILE A 194 -13.66 8.70 13.29
N LEU A 195 -14.89 8.50 12.79
CA LEU A 195 -15.31 8.96 11.45
C LEU A 195 -15.43 10.49 11.37
N SER A 196 -15.47 11.19 12.49
CA SER A 196 -15.45 12.66 12.54
C SER A 196 -14.04 13.24 12.46
N ASP A 197 -12.98 12.43 12.50
CA ASP A 197 -11.61 12.89 12.36
C ASP A 197 -11.41 13.55 10.98
N GLU A 198 -11.04 14.82 10.98
CA GLU A 198 -10.91 15.64 9.77
C GLU A 198 -9.85 15.09 8.82
N ARG A 199 -8.82 14.41 9.34
CA ARG A 199 -7.71 13.87 8.54
C ARG A 199 -8.18 12.80 7.58
N LEU A 200 -9.30 12.13 7.87
CA LEU A 200 -9.94 11.15 6.99
C LEU A 200 -10.49 11.77 5.70
N GLY A 201 -10.70 13.09 5.69
CA GLY A 201 -11.13 13.87 4.52
C GLY A 201 -10.01 14.47 3.68
N TYR A 202 -8.75 14.34 4.13
CA TYR A 202 -7.62 14.99 3.48
C TYR A 202 -7.27 14.34 2.13
N ASN A 203 -6.73 15.14 1.21
CA ASN A 203 -6.08 14.60 0.02
C ASN A 203 -4.69 14.05 0.38
N ILE A 204 -4.11 13.21 -0.51
CA ILE A 204 -2.82 12.57 -0.25
C ILE A 204 -1.70 13.59 0.07
N PRO A 205 -1.52 14.71 -0.66
CA PRO A 205 -0.54 15.74 -0.29
C PRO A 205 -0.70 16.25 1.15
N LYS A 206 -1.93 16.44 1.60
CA LYS A 206 -2.21 16.88 2.97
C LYS A 206 -1.99 15.75 3.98
N MET A 207 -2.34 14.50 3.66
CA MET A 207 -2.01 13.34 4.51
C MET A 207 -0.48 13.13 4.65
N ILE A 208 0.31 13.43 3.60
CA ILE A 208 1.78 13.45 3.70
C ILE A 208 2.24 14.50 4.71
N GLU A 209 1.62 15.70 4.75
CA GLU A 209 1.96 16.70 5.77
C GLU A 209 1.66 16.19 7.18
N GLU A 210 0.48 15.60 7.40
CA GLU A 210 0.09 15.04 8.69
C GLU A 210 0.98 13.86 9.11
N SER A 211 1.58 13.15 8.14
CA SER A 211 2.47 12.02 8.43
C SER A 211 3.75 12.44 9.17
N LYS A 212 4.09 13.73 9.22
CA LYS A 212 5.23 14.26 10.00
C LYS A 212 5.09 14.03 11.51
N GLU A 213 3.86 13.92 12.02
CA GLU A 213 3.63 13.61 13.43
C GLU A 213 4.07 12.19 13.81
N PHE A 214 4.30 11.34 12.80
CA PHE A 214 4.61 9.92 12.97
C PHE A 214 5.96 9.53 12.35
N LEU A 215 6.39 10.19 11.28
CA LEU A 215 7.54 9.81 10.47
C LEU A 215 8.54 10.99 10.32
N PRO A 216 9.86 10.72 10.25
CA PRO A 216 10.89 11.74 10.06
C PRO A 216 11.01 12.14 8.57
N ILE A 217 9.94 12.76 8.05
CA ILE A 217 9.81 13.11 6.63
C ILE A 217 9.96 14.62 6.37
N GLU A 218 10.35 15.44 7.35
CA GLU A 218 10.32 16.91 7.25
C GLU A 218 11.13 17.45 6.07
N ASP A 219 12.31 16.90 5.81
CA ASP A 219 13.18 17.26 4.68
C ASP A 219 12.87 16.48 3.40
N LYS A 220 11.95 15.51 3.46
CA LYS A 220 11.54 14.66 2.33
C LYS A 220 10.10 14.85 1.88
N GLU A 221 9.31 15.64 2.60
CA GLU A 221 7.90 15.90 2.32
C GLU A 221 7.68 16.36 0.88
N LYS A 222 8.50 17.31 0.40
CA LYS A 222 8.44 17.78 -0.99
C LYS A 222 8.69 16.65 -1.98
N SER A 223 9.70 15.81 -1.71
CA SER A 223 10.02 14.68 -2.56
C SER A 223 8.88 13.66 -2.62
N LEU A 224 8.23 13.37 -1.49
CA LEU A 224 7.05 12.48 -1.45
C LEU A 224 5.87 13.07 -2.23
N LYS A 225 5.61 14.38 -2.09
CA LYS A 225 4.58 15.07 -2.87
C LYS A 225 4.88 15.06 -4.36
N ASP A 226 6.15 15.23 -4.75
CA ASP A 226 6.58 15.18 -6.15
C ASP A 226 6.46 13.75 -6.71
N THR A 227 6.80 12.71 -5.93
CA THR A 227 6.55 11.31 -6.29
C THR A 227 5.05 11.05 -6.52
N TRP A 228 4.18 11.52 -5.63
CA TRP A 228 2.72 11.38 -5.81
C TRP A 228 2.21 12.12 -7.06
N ARG A 229 2.70 13.32 -7.33
CA ARG A 229 2.37 14.06 -8.58
C ARG A 229 2.81 13.29 -9.82
N ALA A 230 3.99 12.67 -9.80
CA ALA A 230 4.48 11.88 -10.92
C ALA A 230 3.62 10.62 -11.15
N LEU A 231 3.26 9.91 -10.08
CA LEU A 231 2.32 8.78 -10.12
C LEU A 231 0.97 9.15 -10.76
N ASN A 232 0.45 10.35 -10.46
CA ASN A 232 -0.82 10.81 -11.04
C ASN A 232 -0.79 11.07 -12.54
N LYS A 233 0.39 11.36 -13.13
CA LYS A 233 0.49 11.62 -14.58
C LYS A 233 0.04 10.42 -15.42
N TYR A 234 0.25 9.20 -14.90
CA TYR A 234 0.06 7.96 -15.65
C TYR A 234 -1.03 7.05 -15.08
N ALA A 235 -1.69 7.45 -14.00
CA ALA A 235 -2.70 6.63 -13.34
C ALA A 235 -4.06 6.62 -14.05
N HIS A 236 -4.30 7.57 -14.96
CA HIS A 236 -5.50 7.65 -15.79
C HIS A 236 -5.11 7.85 -17.26
N PHE A 237 -6.09 7.76 -18.16
CA PHE A 237 -5.90 8.11 -19.56
C PHE A 237 -5.74 9.64 -19.70
N THR A 238 -4.52 10.13 -19.47
CA THR A 238 -4.18 11.55 -19.46
C THR A 238 -3.59 11.99 -20.80
N TYR A 239 -3.54 13.31 -21.02
CA TYR A 239 -2.81 13.88 -22.15
C TYR A 239 -1.33 13.47 -22.16
N THR A 240 -0.69 13.37 -20.99
CA THR A 240 0.71 12.90 -20.87
C THR A 240 0.87 11.46 -21.33
N PHE A 241 -0.10 10.58 -21.04
CA PHE A 241 -0.12 9.22 -21.60
C PHE A 241 -0.24 9.26 -23.13
N CYS A 242 -1.21 10.02 -23.66
CA CYS A 242 -1.42 10.15 -25.11
C CYS A 242 -0.18 10.68 -25.83
N ASP A 243 0.46 11.72 -25.30
CA ASP A 243 1.72 12.28 -25.84
C ASP A 243 2.81 11.21 -25.90
N LYS A 244 2.94 10.39 -24.84
CA LYS A 244 3.92 9.29 -24.83
C LYS A 244 3.61 8.21 -25.85
N VAL A 245 2.34 7.86 -26.02
CA VAL A 245 1.92 6.93 -27.06
C VAL A 245 2.15 7.50 -28.47
N LEU A 246 1.95 8.80 -28.67
CA LEU A 246 2.22 9.44 -29.96
C LEU A 246 3.71 9.48 -30.30
N GLU A 247 4.56 9.73 -29.30
CA GLU A 247 6.03 9.68 -29.45
C GLU A 247 6.54 8.26 -29.72
N ARG A 248 5.95 7.26 -29.05
CA ARG A 248 6.35 5.86 -29.12
C ARG A 248 5.14 4.92 -29.13
N PRO A 249 4.49 4.73 -30.30
CA PRO A 249 3.29 3.91 -30.40
C PRO A 249 3.53 2.44 -30.05
N ASP A 250 4.76 1.96 -30.21
CA ASP A 250 5.17 0.59 -29.87
C ASP A 250 4.90 0.25 -28.40
N LEU A 251 5.05 1.21 -27.48
CA LEU A 251 4.82 1.03 -26.04
C LEU A 251 3.38 0.63 -25.68
N VAL A 252 2.42 0.77 -26.58
CA VAL A 252 1.03 0.30 -26.39
C VAL A 252 0.86 -1.17 -26.77
N PHE A 253 1.66 -1.65 -27.73
CA PHE A 253 1.46 -2.95 -28.36
C PHE A 253 2.46 -3.99 -27.86
N ILE A 254 3.67 -3.56 -27.52
CA ILE A 254 4.78 -4.40 -27.08
C ILE A 254 5.56 -3.67 -25.98
N GLU A 255 5.95 -4.39 -24.94
CA GLU A 255 6.83 -3.89 -23.91
C GLU A 255 8.20 -3.59 -24.49
N SER A 256 8.71 -2.37 -24.40
CA SER A 256 10.03 -2.07 -24.94
C SER A 256 10.82 -1.24 -23.96
N MET A 257 12.14 -1.37 -24.05
CA MET A 257 13.03 -0.62 -23.18
C MET A 257 12.93 0.88 -23.53
N ASP A 258 12.51 1.68 -22.56
CA ASP A 258 12.46 3.14 -22.67
C ASP A 258 13.23 3.78 -21.51
N GLU A 259 14.35 4.43 -21.82
CA GLU A 259 15.30 4.92 -20.81
C GLU A 259 14.66 5.95 -19.88
N LYS A 260 13.81 6.81 -20.44
CA LYS A 260 13.17 7.87 -19.66
C LYS A 260 12.13 7.28 -18.71
N LEU A 261 11.28 6.38 -19.22
CA LEU A 261 10.28 5.72 -18.39
C LEU A 261 10.89 4.78 -17.36
N PHE A 262 11.98 4.07 -17.70
CA PHE A 262 12.70 3.24 -16.75
C PHE A 262 13.21 4.07 -15.56
N LYS A 263 13.93 5.18 -15.80
CA LYS A 263 14.44 6.04 -14.73
C LYS A 263 13.31 6.65 -13.90
N GLU A 264 12.26 7.16 -14.53
CA GLU A 264 11.11 7.72 -13.82
C GLU A 264 10.40 6.67 -12.96
N CYS A 265 10.20 5.44 -13.47
CA CYS A 265 9.63 4.35 -12.70
C CYS A 265 10.53 3.90 -11.55
N PHE A 266 11.85 3.81 -11.78
CA PHE A 266 12.82 3.43 -10.76
C PHE A 266 12.81 4.42 -9.60
N ASP A 267 12.92 5.73 -9.87
CA ASP A 267 12.95 6.77 -8.83
C ASP A 267 11.65 6.76 -8.01
N ILE A 268 10.51 6.66 -8.69
CA ILE A 268 9.19 6.58 -8.06
C ILE A 268 9.06 5.32 -7.19
N TYR A 269 9.46 4.17 -7.72
CA TYR A 269 9.40 2.90 -7.01
C TYR A 269 10.31 2.92 -5.79
N PHE A 270 11.55 3.39 -5.94
CA PHE A 270 12.51 3.50 -4.86
C PHE A 270 12.00 4.37 -3.71
N ASN A 271 11.53 5.59 -4.01
CA ASN A 271 10.96 6.49 -3.00
C ASN A 271 9.73 5.87 -2.31
N THR A 272 8.92 5.13 -3.06
CA THR A 272 7.73 4.45 -2.53
C THR A 272 8.12 3.31 -1.59
N ILE A 273 9.15 2.54 -1.93
CA ILE A 273 9.67 1.46 -1.08
C ILE A 273 10.32 2.01 0.19
N ASP A 274 11.11 3.08 0.08
CA ASP A 274 11.72 3.72 1.25
C ASP A 274 10.65 4.28 2.21
N LEU A 275 9.60 4.91 1.67
CA LEU A 275 8.43 5.30 2.46
C LEU A 275 7.80 4.08 3.12
N PHE A 276 7.48 3.03 2.36
CA PHE A 276 6.81 1.84 2.90
C PHE A 276 7.62 1.17 4.01
N TYR A 277 8.93 0.99 3.83
CA TYR A 277 9.82 0.45 4.86
C TYR A 277 9.92 1.33 6.09
N CYS A 278 9.97 2.65 5.93
CA CYS A 278 9.89 3.61 7.03
C CYS A 278 8.63 3.39 7.87
N ILE A 279 7.46 3.25 7.24
CA ILE A 279 6.18 3.01 7.92
C ILE A 279 6.16 1.67 8.66
N LEU A 280 6.72 0.62 8.06
CA LEU A 280 6.82 -0.67 8.73
C LEU A 280 7.76 -0.62 9.95
N CYS A 281 8.87 0.11 9.85
CA CYS A 281 9.80 0.32 10.95
C CYS A 281 9.18 1.16 12.08
N TRP A 282 8.34 2.13 11.73
CA TRP A 282 7.55 2.90 12.69
C TRP A 282 6.58 2.01 13.47
N ARG A 283 5.82 1.16 12.77
CA ARG A 283 4.77 0.35 13.38
C ARG A 283 5.31 -0.86 14.13
N PHE A 284 6.30 -1.56 13.57
CA PHE A 284 6.74 -2.88 14.05
C PHE A 284 8.20 -2.85 14.50
N GLN A 285 8.41 -2.90 15.81
CA GLN A 285 9.75 -2.92 16.41
C GLN A 285 10.64 -4.04 15.86
N ARG A 286 10.08 -5.24 15.65
CA ARG A 286 10.81 -6.37 15.07
C ARG A 286 11.24 -6.11 13.62
N VAL A 287 10.42 -5.41 12.83
CA VAL A 287 10.81 -4.98 11.48
C VAL A 287 11.94 -3.96 11.57
N LYS A 288 11.83 -2.96 12.46
CA LYS A 288 12.88 -1.97 12.70
C LYS A 288 14.23 -2.61 13.06
N GLU A 289 14.22 -3.65 13.88
CA GLU A 289 15.42 -4.39 14.27
C GLU A 289 16.06 -5.14 13.10
N LYS A 290 15.27 -5.91 12.35
CA LYS A 290 15.75 -6.62 11.15
C LYS A 290 16.23 -5.67 10.07
N MET A 291 15.57 -4.54 9.91
CA MET A 291 15.89 -3.56 8.87
C MET A 291 17.27 -2.91 9.11
N LYS A 292 17.80 -2.90 10.34
CA LYS A 292 19.19 -2.45 10.61
C LYS A 292 20.20 -3.26 9.80
N GLU A 293 20.07 -4.59 9.82
CA GLU A 293 20.96 -5.47 9.07
C GLU A 293 20.79 -5.29 7.56
N VAL A 294 19.56 -5.10 7.10
CA VAL A 294 19.26 -4.82 5.69
C VAL A 294 19.92 -3.51 5.25
N ILE A 295 19.77 -2.43 6.02
CA ILE A 295 20.40 -1.13 5.75
C ILE A 295 21.93 -1.21 5.77
N ASP A 296 22.51 -1.94 6.71
CA ASP A 296 23.97 -2.10 6.79
C ASP A 296 24.53 -2.84 5.57
N ARG A 297 23.82 -3.84 5.04
CA ARG A 297 24.17 -4.50 3.77
C ARG A 297 23.94 -3.57 2.58
N TRP A 298 22.81 -2.88 2.57
CA TRP A 298 22.41 -1.95 1.52
C TRP A 298 23.49 -0.88 1.28
N ASN A 299 23.89 -0.19 2.35
CA ASN A 299 24.88 0.89 2.30
C ASN A 299 26.30 0.45 1.94
N LYS A 300 26.59 -0.86 2.00
CA LYS A 300 27.86 -1.41 1.52
C LYS A 300 27.85 -1.71 0.02
N ASN A 301 26.66 -1.95 -0.53
CA ASN A 301 26.50 -2.46 -1.89
C ASN A 301 25.99 -1.41 -2.89
N PHE A 302 25.31 -0.37 -2.42
CA PHE A 302 24.65 0.63 -3.28
C PHE A 302 25.00 2.06 -2.88
N SER A 303 25.05 2.95 -3.89
CA SER A 303 25.27 4.38 -3.65
C SER A 303 24.01 5.10 -3.17
N LEU A 304 22.85 4.65 -3.64
CA LEU A 304 21.53 5.18 -3.26
C LEU A 304 21.14 4.70 -1.86
N ARG A 305 20.61 5.59 -1.02
CA ARG A 305 20.27 5.30 0.38
C ARG A 305 18.78 5.31 0.63
N LEU A 306 18.31 4.39 1.49
CA LEU A 306 16.95 4.35 2.01
C LEU A 306 16.80 5.38 3.15
N GLU A 307 16.91 6.66 2.80
CA GLU A 307 17.08 7.75 3.77
C GLU A 307 15.94 7.86 4.80
N LEU A 308 14.68 7.64 4.39
CA LEU A 308 13.54 7.68 5.32
C LEU A 308 13.61 6.52 6.31
N THR A 309 13.83 5.32 5.79
CA THR A 309 13.94 4.10 6.59
C THR A 309 15.10 4.22 7.58
N GLU A 310 16.25 4.70 7.14
CA GLU A 310 17.41 4.92 7.99
C GLU A 310 17.14 5.93 9.11
N LYS A 311 16.49 7.05 8.81
CA LYS A 311 16.10 8.05 9.82
C LYS A 311 15.16 7.43 10.84
N MET A 312 14.16 6.66 10.41
CA MET A 312 13.24 5.98 11.30
C MET A 312 13.93 4.91 12.16
N ILE A 313 14.93 4.21 11.63
CA ILE A 313 15.75 3.27 12.42
C ILE A 313 16.55 3.99 13.50
N ASN A 314 17.13 5.14 13.16
CA ASN A 314 17.97 5.95 14.03
C ASN A 314 17.17 6.86 14.97
N SER A 315 15.87 7.05 14.72
CA SER A 315 15.01 7.83 15.60
C SER A 315 14.94 7.15 16.97
N LYS A 316 15.36 7.90 18.00
CA LYS A 316 15.16 7.53 19.40
C LYS A 316 13.69 7.78 19.74
N GLU A 317 12.78 6.93 19.27
CA GLU A 317 11.37 7.14 19.59
C GLU A 317 11.01 6.62 20.99
N GLU A 318 10.93 7.56 21.92
CA GLU A 318 10.30 7.45 23.26
C GLU A 318 8.76 7.34 23.22
N ARG A 319 8.12 7.01 22.09
CA ARG A 319 6.66 6.82 22.03
C ARG A 319 6.25 5.35 22.10
N GLN A 320 6.67 4.69 23.17
CA GLN A 320 6.00 3.49 23.71
C GLN A 320 4.84 3.85 24.65
N LYS A 321 4.03 4.85 24.28
CA LYS A 321 2.86 5.24 25.10
C LYS A 321 1.58 4.47 24.77
N ILE A 322 1.56 3.63 23.73
CA ILE A 322 0.41 2.76 23.42
C ILE A 322 0.78 1.27 23.44
N SER A 323 2.08 0.91 23.33
CA SER A 323 2.53 -0.50 23.31
C SER A 323 3.34 -0.97 24.54
N LYS A 324 3.54 -0.16 25.58
CA LYS A 324 4.13 -0.65 26.85
C LYS A 324 3.24 -0.43 28.07
N LYS A 325 2.74 -1.58 28.55
CA LYS A 325 2.10 -1.92 29.85
C LYS A 325 0.58 -1.64 29.96
N PRO A 326 -0.17 -2.55 30.63
CA PRO A 326 0.26 -3.56 31.62
C PRO A 326 0.27 -4.99 31.05
N GLY A 327 1.02 -5.97 31.55
CA GLY A 327 1.59 -6.09 32.89
C GLY A 327 0.62 -6.75 33.89
N LYS A 328 0.11 -7.95 33.59
CA LYS A 328 0.10 -9.13 34.48
C LYS A 328 -0.35 -10.37 33.74
#